data_AF-A0A9D9QE14-F1
#
_entry.id   AF-A0A9D9QE14-F1
#
_cell.length_a   1.000
_cell.length_b   1.000
_cell.length_c   1.000
_cell.angle_alpha   90.00
_cell.angle_beta   90.00
_cell.angle_gamma   90.00
#
_symmetry.space_group_name_H-M   'P 1'
#
loop_
_entity.id
_entity.type
_entity.pdbx_description
1 polymer ?
#
loop_
_entity_poly.entity_id
_entity_poly.type
_entity_poly.pdbx_seq_one_letter_code
_entity_poly.pdbx_strand_id
1 'polypeptide(L)'
;MKRILLFMMLIVLLLTSCHSLKKDLDNPDLTPEEFFQKAQEAVIDWNRYKLAIQFYEEFMRRYPDMKNKIIEAEYEIAFIKFKQRKLDDAEERFNQILDKYNTDEAVYYPSWPALMSQKGIENIAEEREKGGFFKRLFNKKTAKEKAAEEEFKERRREAKAKAKLEKEQRKAAKKAAKKKREAEE
;
A
#
# COMPACT_ATOMS: atom_id res chain seq x y z
N MET A 1 -42.43 7.64 -23.64
CA MET A 1 -41.34 8.51 -24.15
C MET A 1 -41.07 9.71 -23.25
N LYS A 2 -42.03 10.60 -22.92
CA LYS A 2 -41.81 11.76 -22.02
C LYS A 2 -41.23 11.43 -20.63
N ARG A 3 -41.64 10.31 -20.02
CA ARG A 3 -41.11 9.86 -18.71
C ARG A 3 -39.65 9.38 -18.77
N ILE A 4 -39.24 8.78 -19.89
CA ILE A 4 -37.85 8.35 -20.12
C ILE A 4 -36.96 9.56 -20.38
N LEU A 5 -37.48 10.55 -21.13
CA LEU A 5 -36.79 11.82 -21.38
C LEU A 5 -36.58 12.63 -20.09
N LEU A 6 -37.56 12.66 -19.18
CA LEU A 6 -37.44 13.27 -17.85
C LEU A 6 -36.40 12.56 -16.97
N PHE A 7 -36.35 11.23 -17.01
CA PHE A 7 -35.33 10.46 -16.28
C PHE A 7 -33.92 10.70 -16.83
N MET A 8 -33.75 10.78 -18.15
CA MET A 8 -32.45 11.10 -18.75
C MET A 8 -31.97 12.51 -18.40
N MET A 9 -32.87 13.50 -18.39
CA MET A 9 -32.54 14.88 -18.00
C MET A 9 -32.11 14.97 -16.52
N LEU A 10 -32.74 14.20 -15.63
CA LEU A 10 -32.36 14.09 -14.22
C LEU A 10 -30.97 13.45 -14.04
N ILE A 11 -30.65 12.42 -14.82
CA ILE A 11 -29.32 11.77 -14.81
C ILE A 11 -28.23 12.73 -15.31
N VAL A 12 -28.50 13.52 -16.35
CA VAL A 12 -27.55 14.52 -16.87
C VAL A 12 -27.29 15.62 -15.83
N LEU A 13 -28.32 16.08 -15.10
CA LEU A 13 -28.15 17.04 -14.00
C LEU A 13 -27.26 16.49 -12.86
N LEU A 14 -27.40 15.21 -12.53
CA LEU A 14 -26.59 14.55 -11.49
C LEU A 14 -25.10 14.39 -11.86
N LEU A 15 -24.75 14.41 -13.15
CA LEU A 15 -23.38 14.19 -13.64
C LEU A 15 -22.53 15.47 -13.75
N THR A 16 -23.10 16.66 -13.55
CA THR A 16 -22.38 17.94 -13.73
C THR A 16 -21.69 18.49 -12.47
N SER A 17 -21.82 17.85 -11.31
CA SER A 17 -21.31 18.39 -10.03
C SER A 17 -19.79 18.29 -9.81
N CYS A 18 -19.04 17.66 -10.72
CA CYS A 18 -17.65 17.26 -10.44
C CYS A 18 -16.56 18.22 -10.97
N HIS A 19 -16.90 19.37 -11.56
CA HIS A 19 -15.92 20.20 -12.30
C HIS A 19 -15.33 21.40 -11.53
N SER A 20 -15.80 21.75 -10.32
CA SER A 20 -15.44 23.02 -9.68
C SER A 20 -14.11 23.04 -8.92
N LEU A 21 -13.39 21.93 -8.81
CA LEU A 21 -12.42 21.74 -7.73
C LEU A 21 -10.98 22.19 -8.02
N LYS A 22 -10.54 22.12 -9.28
CA LYS A 22 -9.16 22.51 -9.67
C LYS A 22 -8.95 24.02 -9.66
N LYS A 23 -10.04 24.77 -9.85
CA LYS A 23 -10.06 26.23 -9.97
C LYS A 23 -9.56 26.93 -8.70
N ASP A 24 -9.68 26.28 -7.55
CA ASP A 24 -9.37 26.91 -6.27
C ASP A 24 -7.88 26.97 -5.98
N LEU A 25 -7.08 25.98 -6.39
CA LEU A 25 -5.63 25.96 -6.13
C LEU A 25 -4.90 27.11 -6.85
N ASP A 26 -5.40 27.49 -8.04
CA ASP A 26 -4.82 28.55 -8.87
C ASP A 26 -5.24 29.95 -8.42
N ASN A 27 -6.05 30.09 -7.36
CA ASN A 27 -6.50 31.38 -6.87
C ASN A 27 -5.32 32.14 -6.20
N PRO A 28 -4.86 33.27 -6.78
CA PRO A 28 -3.72 34.02 -6.25
C PRO A 28 -4.02 34.70 -4.91
N ASP A 29 -5.28 34.80 -4.48
CA ASP A 29 -5.68 35.54 -3.29
C ASP A 29 -5.95 34.65 -2.07
N LEU A 30 -5.71 33.33 -2.17
CA LEU A 30 -5.90 32.42 -1.04
C LEU A 30 -5.04 32.79 0.16
N THR A 31 -5.69 32.94 1.31
CA THR A 31 -5.04 33.14 2.61
C THR A 31 -4.47 31.83 3.17
N PRO A 32 -3.50 31.90 4.11
CA PRO A 32 -3.00 30.72 4.83
C PRO A 32 -4.12 29.84 5.40
N GLU A 33 -5.12 30.43 6.04
CA GLU A 33 -6.23 29.71 6.66
C GLU A 33 -7.08 28.99 5.60
N GLU A 34 -7.34 29.62 4.46
CA GLU A 34 -8.09 29.01 3.37
C GLU A 34 -7.33 27.84 2.72
N PHE A 35 -6.00 27.88 2.65
CA PHE A 35 -5.21 26.72 2.22
C PHE A 35 -5.44 25.52 3.12
N PHE A 36 -5.39 25.73 4.44
CA PHE A 36 -5.65 24.67 5.43
C PHE A 36 -7.07 24.13 5.34
N GLN A 37 -8.06 25.03 5.27
CA GLN A 37 -9.46 24.65 5.14
C GLN A 37 -9.68 23.80 3.88
N LYS A 38 -9.20 24.26 2.72
CA LYS A 38 -9.35 23.53 1.45
C LYS A 38 -8.61 22.20 1.45
N ALA A 39 -7.44 22.13 2.08
CA ALA A 39 -6.72 20.87 2.22
C ALA A 39 -7.51 19.87 3.07
N GLN A 40 -8.06 20.30 4.22
CA GLN A 40 -8.88 19.47 5.10
C GLN A 40 -10.18 19.02 4.43
N GLU A 41 -10.88 19.93 3.74
CA GLU A 41 -12.04 19.61 2.91
C GLU A 41 -11.69 18.54 1.86
N ALA A 42 -10.53 18.65 1.19
CA ALA A 42 -10.07 17.65 0.24
C ALA A 42 -9.75 16.28 0.89
N VAL A 43 -9.32 16.24 2.15
CA VAL A 43 -9.12 14.98 2.89
C VAL A 43 -10.47 14.32 3.22
N ILE A 44 -11.45 15.10 3.66
CA ILE A 44 -12.78 14.61 4.08
C ILE A 44 -13.60 14.18 2.85
N ASP A 45 -13.62 15.01 1.82
CA ASP A 45 -14.34 14.76 0.59
C ASP A 45 -13.60 13.75 -0.27
N TRP A 46 -14.09 12.51 -0.28
CA TRP A 46 -13.66 11.47 -1.21
C TRP A 46 -12.18 11.06 -1.06
N ASN A 47 -11.56 11.32 0.10
CA ASN A 47 -10.15 10.99 0.37
C ASN A 47 -9.21 11.49 -0.74
N ARG A 48 -9.41 12.73 -1.23
CA ARG A 48 -8.59 13.34 -2.29
C ARG A 48 -7.24 13.81 -1.76
N TYR A 49 -6.49 12.87 -1.19
CA TYR A 49 -5.21 13.07 -0.55
C TYR A 49 -4.18 13.79 -1.44
N LYS A 50 -4.18 13.51 -2.74
CA LYS A 50 -3.26 14.19 -3.67
C LYS A 50 -3.54 15.69 -3.72
N LEU A 51 -4.82 16.08 -3.76
CA LEU A 51 -5.21 17.49 -3.79
C LEU A 51 -4.92 18.17 -2.45
N ALA A 52 -5.22 17.50 -1.33
CA ALA A 52 -4.89 18.03 0.00
C ALA A 52 -3.38 18.32 0.14
N ILE A 53 -2.53 17.40 -0.30
CA ILE A 53 -1.08 17.61 -0.34
C ILE A 53 -0.72 18.81 -1.22
N GLN A 54 -1.33 18.96 -2.39
CA GLN A 54 -1.08 20.11 -3.27
C GLN A 54 -1.41 21.45 -2.61
N PHE A 55 -2.50 21.54 -1.84
CA PHE A 55 -2.82 22.76 -1.09
C PHE A 55 -1.76 23.06 -0.03
N TYR A 56 -1.29 22.07 0.73
CA TYR A 56 -0.23 22.27 1.72
C TYR A 56 1.13 22.63 1.07
N GLU A 57 1.50 21.98 -0.02
CA GLU A 57 2.72 22.28 -0.77
C GLU A 57 2.69 23.71 -1.34
N GLU A 58 1.55 24.12 -1.89
CA GLU A 58 1.37 25.47 -2.43
C GLU A 58 1.36 26.53 -1.33
N PHE A 59 0.76 26.23 -0.17
CA PHE A 59 0.86 27.08 1.02
C PHE A 59 2.32 27.32 1.43
N MET A 60 3.11 26.25 1.59
CA MET A 60 4.53 26.36 1.98
C MET A 60 5.35 27.15 0.95
N ARG A 61 5.01 27.04 -0.34
CA ARG A 61 5.65 27.79 -1.41
C ARG A 61 5.32 29.29 -1.37
N ARG A 62 4.08 29.64 -1.04
CA ARG A 62 3.58 31.03 -1.04
C ARG A 62 3.86 31.79 0.26
N TYR A 63 3.96 31.08 1.38
CA TYR A 63 4.13 31.65 2.72
C TYR A 63 5.37 31.08 3.43
N PRO A 64 6.58 31.21 2.85
CA PRO A 64 7.81 30.56 3.36
C PRO A 64 8.24 31.05 4.75
N ASP A 65 7.78 32.24 5.16
CA ASP A 65 8.17 32.85 6.44
C ASP A 65 7.28 32.39 7.62
N MET A 66 6.16 31.72 7.35
CA MET A 66 5.22 31.26 8.39
C MET A 66 5.66 29.92 9.00
N LYS A 67 6.85 29.91 9.61
CA LYS A 67 7.50 28.70 10.18
C LYS A 67 6.58 27.85 11.04
N ASN A 68 5.77 28.48 11.90
CA ASN A 68 4.79 27.82 12.77
C ASN A 68 3.68 27.08 12.01
N LYS A 69 3.26 27.61 10.86
CA LYS A 69 2.24 27.01 9.99
C LYS A 69 2.84 26.01 9.01
N ILE A 70 4.07 26.23 8.55
CA ILE A 70 4.80 25.29 7.69
C ILE A 70 4.97 23.94 8.40
N ILE A 71 5.43 23.95 9.65
CA ILE A 71 5.62 22.69 10.41
C ILE A 71 4.30 21.95 10.66
N GLU A 72 3.19 22.70 10.79
CA GLU A 72 1.83 22.15 10.85
C GLU A 72 1.41 21.53 9.50
N ALA A 73 1.68 22.19 8.36
CA ALA A 73 1.41 21.64 7.02
C ALA A 73 2.23 20.38 6.72
N GLU A 74 3.50 20.34 7.15
CA GLU A 74 4.37 19.18 6.99
C GLU A 74 3.84 17.97 7.77
N TYR A 75 3.36 18.19 8.99
CA TYR A 75 2.68 17.16 9.77
C TYR A 75 1.44 16.64 9.04
N GLU A 76 0.58 17.52 8.51
CA GLU A 76 -0.63 17.10 7.80
C GLU A 76 -0.31 16.25 6.58
N ILE A 77 0.75 16.60 5.83
CA ILE A 77 1.25 15.77 4.72
C ILE A 77 1.70 14.40 5.23
N ALA A 78 2.49 14.33 6.30
CA ALA A 78 2.95 13.08 6.89
C ALA A 78 1.77 12.19 7.33
N PHE A 79 0.77 12.79 7.99
CA PHE A 79 -0.44 12.09 8.40
C PHE A 79 -1.27 11.60 7.21
N ILE A 80 -1.37 12.38 6.13
CA ILE A 80 -1.99 11.93 4.88
C ILE A 80 -1.25 10.71 4.30
N LYS A 81 0.09 10.68 4.31
CA LYS A 81 0.86 9.50 3.84
C LYS A 81 0.56 8.28 4.70
N PHE A 82 0.43 8.46 6.01
CA PHE A 82 0.02 7.39 6.92
C PHE A 82 -1.37 6.85 6.56
N LYS A 83 -2.36 7.74 6.35
CA LYS A 83 -3.71 7.36 5.89
C LYS A 83 -3.70 6.63 4.53
N GLN A 84 -2.75 6.96 3.66
CA GLN A 84 -2.53 6.28 2.38
C GLN A 84 -1.85 4.90 2.50
N ARG A 85 -1.55 4.43 3.73
CA ARG A 85 -0.78 3.20 4.01
C ARG A 85 0.66 3.23 3.47
N LYS A 86 1.18 4.42 3.14
CA LYS A 86 2.57 4.63 2.74
C LYS A 86 3.42 4.81 3.99
N LEU A 87 3.56 3.72 4.75
CA LEU A 87 4.12 3.77 6.10
C LEU A 87 5.58 4.28 6.11
N ASP A 88 6.38 3.90 5.12
CA ASP A 88 7.78 4.32 5.03
C ASP A 88 7.91 5.84 4.77
N ASP A 89 7.15 6.37 3.81
CA ASP A 89 7.09 7.81 3.48
C ASP A 89 6.52 8.63 4.66
N ALA A 90 5.52 8.09 5.37
CA ALA A 90 4.96 8.72 6.55
C ALA A 90 5.99 8.79 7.69
N GLU A 91 6.67 7.68 7.99
CA GLU A 91 7.70 7.60 9.03
C GLU A 91 8.88 8.54 8.72
N GLU A 92 9.36 8.57 7.48
CA GLU A 92 10.42 9.49 7.07
C GLU A 92 10.02 10.95 7.35
N ARG A 93 8.81 11.35 6.96
CA ARG A 93 8.31 12.71 7.18
C ARG A 93 8.10 13.04 8.66
N PHE A 94 7.57 12.11 9.45
CA PHE A 94 7.46 12.30 10.90
C PHE A 94 8.83 12.49 11.54
N ASN A 95 9.85 11.74 11.13
CA ASN A 95 11.21 11.94 11.62
C ASN A 95 11.79 13.28 11.17
N GLN A 96 11.58 13.70 9.93
CA GLN A 96 12.01 15.04 9.45
C GLN A 96 11.40 16.17 10.28
N ILE A 97 10.14 16.04 10.69
CA ILE A 97 9.50 17.01 11.60
C ILE A 97 10.22 17.01 12.95
N LEU A 98 10.42 15.84 13.56
CA LEU A 98 11.11 15.72 14.86
C LEU A 98 12.54 16.27 14.81
N ASP A 99 13.26 16.06 13.72
CA ASP A 99 14.61 16.60 13.53
C ASP A 99 14.63 18.13 13.58
N LYS A 100 13.59 18.80 13.05
CA LYS A 100 13.47 20.27 13.15
C LYS A 100 13.27 20.74 14.58
N TYR A 101 12.57 19.98 15.42
CA TYR A 101 12.42 20.28 16.85
C TYR A 101 13.71 20.09 17.65
N ASN A 102 14.72 19.44 17.09
CA ASN A 102 16.06 19.31 17.70
C ASN A 102 17.01 20.46 17.30
N THR A 103 16.50 21.51 16.64
CA THR A 103 17.27 22.69 16.23
C THR A 103 16.88 23.92 17.04
N ASP A 104 17.69 24.98 16.96
CA ASP A 104 17.38 26.28 17.59
C ASP A 104 16.10 26.91 17.01
N GLU A 105 15.63 26.48 15.83
CA GLU A 105 14.38 26.96 15.25
C GLU A 105 13.13 26.45 16.00
N ALA A 106 13.27 25.45 16.88
CA ALA A 106 12.18 24.87 17.64
C ALA A 106 11.37 25.91 18.44
N VAL A 107 11.99 27.03 18.80
CA VAL A 107 11.34 28.17 19.47
C VAL A 107 10.17 28.76 18.67
N TYR A 108 10.17 28.61 17.34
CA TYR A 108 9.12 29.12 16.45
C TYR A 108 8.01 28.10 16.19
N TYR A 109 8.14 26.86 16.64
CA TYR A 109 7.21 25.79 16.30
C TYR A 109 6.19 25.56 17.45
N PRO A 110 4.91 25.30 17.13
CA PRO A 110 3.97 24.85 18.14
C PRO A 110 4.40 23.48 18.70
N SER A 111 3.99 23.10 19.91
CA SER A 111 4.44 21.84 20.51
C SER A 111 3.79 20.59 19.91
N TRP A 112 2.58 20.71 19.38
CA TRP A 112 1.75 19.57 19.01
C TRP A 112 2.25 18.75 17.81
N PRO A 113 2.86 19.30 16.74
CA PRO A 113 3.34 18.50 15.61
C PRO A 113 4.41 17.49 16.00
N ALA A 114 5.29 17.83 16.96
CA ALA A 114 6.28 16.91 17.49
C ALA A 114 5.61 15.72 18.21
N LEU A 115 4.71 16.03 19.16
CA LEU A 115 3.97 15.01 19.91
C LEU A 115 3.19 14.07 18.97
N MET A 116 2.49 14.65 17.99
CA MET A 116 1.70 13.88 17.05
C MET A 116 2.57 13.08 16.06
N SER A 117 3.75 13.58 15.69
CA SER A 117 4.71 12.84 14.86
C SER A 117 5.26 11.62 15.59
N GLN A 118 5.61 11.77 16.88
CA GLN A 118 6.01 10.64 17.72
C GLN A 118 4.89 9.59 17.80
N LYS A 119 3.65 10.02 18.05
CA LYS A 119 2.49 9.12 18.04
C LYS A 119 2.27 8.46 16.68
N GLY A 120 2.51 9.18 15.59
CA GLY A 120 2.46 8.66 14.22
C GLY A 120 3.45 7.51 14.00
N ILE A 121 4.70 7.65 14.46
CA ILE A 121 5.73 6.61 14.38
C ILE A 121 5.35 5.39 15.21
N GLU A 122 4.85 5.57 16.44
CA GLU A 122 4.34 4.47 17.27
C GLU A 122 3.24 3.69 16.55
N ASN A 123 2.25 4.40 16.00
CA ASN A 123 1.15 3.79 15.25
C ASN A 123 1.67 3.02 14.02
N ILE A 124 2.68 3.54 13.32
CA ILE A 124 3.32 2.84 12.19
C ILE A 124 3.99 1.54 12.65
N ALA A 125 4.71 1.57 13.77
CA ALA A 125 5.34 0.38 14.34
C ALA A 125 4.29 -0.70 14.67
N GLU A 126 3.18 -0.31 15.32
CA GLU A 126 2.06 -1.22 15.59
C GLU A 126 1.44 -1.81 14.32
N GLU A 127 1.21 -0.98 13.29
CA GLU A 127 0.64 -1.44 12.02
C GLU A 127 1.53 -2.46 11.32
N ARG A 128 2.85 -2.27 11.36
CA ARG A 128 3.84 -3.22 10.84
C ARG A 128 3.86 -4.51 11.67
N GLU A 129 3.77 -4.41 12.99
CA GLU A 129 3.69 -5.58 13.87
C GLU A 129 2.42 -6.38 13.61
N LYS A 130 1.24 -5.73 13.55
CA LYS A 130 -0.04 -6.37 13.21
C LYS A 130 0.03 -7.05 11.84
N GLY A 131 0.55 -6.37 10.82
CA GLY A 131 0.74 -6.94 9.49
C GLY A 131 1.66 -8.17 9.50
N GLY A 132 2.77 -8.12 10.25
CA GLY A 132 3.68 -9.24 10.45
C GLY A 132 3.05 -10.40 11.24
N PHE A 133 2.24 -10.07 12.26
CA PHE A 133 1.48 -11.02 13.05
C PHE A 133 0.48 -11.77 12.19
N PHE A 134 -0.36 -11.08 11.42
CA PHE A 134 -1.30 -11.73 10.49
C PHE A 134 -0.57 -12.56 9.44
N LYS A 135 0.53 -12.06 8.85
CA LYS A 135 1.35 -12.85 7.92
C LYS A 135 1.88 -14.14 8.56
N ARG A 136 2.32 -14.08 9.81
CA ARG A 136 2.79 -15.26 10.58
C ARG A 136 1.63 -16.19 10.93
N LEU A 137 0.46 -15.64 11.24
CA LEU A 137 -0.75 -16.39 11.55
C LEU A 137 -1.22 -17.21 10.34
N PHE A 138 -1.27 -16.60 9.15
CA PHE A 138 -1.71 -17.24 7.91
C PHE A 138 -0.63 -18.10 7.23
N ASN A 139 0.66 -17.83 7.48
CA ASN A 139 1.76 -18.64 6.94
C ASN A 139 2.16 -19.81 7.86
N LYS A 140 1.48 -19.98 9.00
CA LYS A 140 1.69 -21.15 9.87
C LYS A 140 0.96 -22.34 9.26
N LYS A 141 1.62 -23.04 8.32
CA LYS A 141 1.16 -24.36 7.85
C LYS A 141 0.83 -25.24 9.05
N THR A 142 -0.40 -25.72 9.10
CA THR A 142 -0.87 -26.60 10.16
C THR A 142 -0.08 -27.90 10.14
N ALA A 143 0.00 -28.60 11.29
CA ALA A 143 0.66 -29.91 11.36
C ALA A 143 0.06 -30.90 10.34
N LYS A 144 -1.24 -30.77 10.06
CA LYS A 144 -1.98 -31.57 9.08
C LYS A 144 -1.54 -31.29 7.64
N GLU A 145 -1.31 -30.03 7.28
CA GLU A 145 -0.80 -29.65 5.95
C GLU A 145 0.65 -30.06 5.76
N LYS A 146 1.49 -29.98 6.80
CA LYS A 146 2.87 -30.48 6.74
C LYS A 146 2.92 -32.00 6.56
N ALA A 147 2.08 -32.73 7.30
CA ALA A 147 1.96 -34.19 7.16
C ALA A 147 1.46 -34.59 5.76
N ALA A 148 0.44 -33.90 5.23
CA ALA A 148 -0.08 -34.15 3.88
C ALA A 148 0.96 -33.84 2.79
N GLU A 149 1.78 -32.80 2.98
CA GLU A 149 2.85 -32.45 2.03
C GLU A 149 3.99 -33.48 2.05
N GLU A 150 4.40 -33.97 3.22
CA GLU A 150 5.39 -35.03 3.32
C GLU A 150 4.88 -36.34 2.73
N GLU A 151 3.63 -36.72 3.01
CA GLU A 151 3.02 -37.91 2.40
C GLU A 151 2.94 -37.79 0.87
N PHE A 152 2.61 -36.60 0.35
CA PHE A 152 2.61 -36.35 -1.10
C PHE A 152 4.02 -36.45 -1.71
N LYS A 153 5.04 -35.91 -1.03
CA LYS A 153 6.44 -36.03 -1.47
C LYS A 153 6.90 -37.49 -1.48
N GLU A 154 6.52 -38.28 -0.48
CA GLU A 154 6.86 -39.69 -0.38
C GLU A 154 6.22 -40.50 -1.51
N ARG A 155 4.89 -40.37 -1.71
CA ARG A 155 4.19 -41.01 -2.85
C ARG A 155 4.82 -40.66 -4.20
N ARG A 156 5.27 -39.40 -4.36
CA ARG A 156 5.93 -38.95 -5.60
C ARG A 156 7.33 -39.56 -5.77
N ARG A 157 8.07 -39.82 -4.68
CA ARG A 157 9.36 -40.54 -4.72
C ARG A 157 9.14 -42.01 -5.09
N GLU A 158 8.16 -42.66 -4.48
CA GLU A 158 7.80 -44.05 -4.79
C GLU A 158 7.37 -44.22 -6.25
N ALA A 159 6.51 -43.34 -6.75
CA ALA A 159 6.06 -43.37 -8.14
C ALA A 159 7.23 -43.21 -9.11
N LYS A 160 8.18 -42.31 -8.81
CA LYS A 160 9.41 -42.15 -9.60
C LYS A 160 10.29 -43.40 -9.57
N ALA A 161 10.44 -44.04 -8.40
CA ALA A 161 11.22 -45.25 -8.25
C ALA A 161 10.61 -46.43 -9.04
N LYS A 162 9.29 -46.64 -8.94
CA LYS A 162 8.56 -47.66 -9.70
C LYS A 162 8.70 -47.44 -11.21
N ALA A 163 8.50 -46.21 -11.69
CA ALA A 163 8.65 -45.88 -13.11
C ALA A 163 10.10 -46.11 -13.62
N LYS A 164 11.11 -45.90 -12.77
CA LYS A 164 12.50 -46.19 -13.11
C LYS A 164 12.75 -47.70 -13.23
N LEU A 165 12.27 -48.48 -12.25
CA LEU A 165 12.38 -49.94 -12.25
C LEU A 165 11.69 -50.56 -13.47
N GLU A 166 10.48 -50.12 -13.79
CA GLU A 166 9.73 -50.61 -14.95
C GLU A 166 10.47 -50.32 -16.26
N LYS A 167 11.08 -49.12 -16.40
CA LYS A 167 11.93 -48.78 -17.55
C LYS A 167 13.15 -49.69 -17.65
N GLU A 168 13.80 -50.02 -16.53
CA GLU A 168 14.96 -50.92 -16.51
C GLU A 168 14.57 -52.35 -16.88
N GLN A 169 13.46 -52.87 -16.35
CA GLN A 169 12.91 -54.18 -16.71
C GLN A 169 12.56 -54.26 -18.20
N ARG A 170 11.90 -53.23 -18.76
CA ARG A 170 11.59 -53.16 -20.19
C ARG A 170 12.85 -53.16 -21.06
N LYS A 171 13.89 -52.46 -20.65
CA LYS A 171 15.19 -52.46 -21.35
C LYS A 171 15.84 -53.84 -21.30
N ALA A 172 15.85 -54.50 -20.14
CA ALA A 172 16.40 -55.83 -19.96
C ALA A 172 15.65 -56.88 -20.81
N ALA A 173 14.31 -56.84 -20.81
CA ALA A 173 13.48 -57.74 -21.62
C ALA A 173 13.74 -57.57 -23.12
N LYS A 174 13.83 -56.32 -23.61
CA LYS A 174 14.20 -56.04 -25.00
C LYS A 174 15.59 -56.58 -25.36
N LYS A 175 16.56 -56.42 -24.47
CA LYS A 175 17.93 -56.95 -24.68
C LYS A 175 17.96 -58.47 -24.72
N ALA A 176 17.21 -59.14 -23.82
CA ALA A 176 17.09 -60.60 -23.80
C ALA A 176 16.40 -61.15 -25.06
N ALA A 177 15.31 -60.51 -25.51
CA ALA A 177 14.60 -60.89 -26.72
C ALA A 177 15.48 -60.74 -27.98
N LYS A 178 16.27 -59.65 -28.06
CA LYS A 178 17.24 -59.46 -29.14
C LYS A 178 18.29 -60.57 -29.16
N LYS A 179 18.86 -60.90 -28.01
CA LYS A 179 19.89 -61.93 -27.87
C LYS A 179 19.38 -63.34 -28.21
N LYS A 180 18.10 -63.63 -27.94
CA LYS A 180 17.46 -64.90 -28.36
C LYS A 180 17.32 -64.99 -29.88
N ARG A 181 16.86 -63.92 -30.54
CA ARG A 181 16.76 -63.87 -32.01
C ARG A 181 18.11 -64.04 -32.70
N GLU A 182 19.15 -63.38 -32.19
CA GLU A 182 20.53 -63.51 -32.71
C GLU A 182 21.14 -64.91 -32.49
N ALA A 183 20.54 -65.78 -31.68
CA ALA A 183 21.03 -67.15 -31.43
C ALA A 183 20.24 -68.22 -32.21
N GLU A 184 19.14 -67.84 -32.87
CA GLU A 184 18.30 -68.70 -33.70
C GLU A 184 18.54 -68.51 -35.21
N GLU A 185 19.36 -67.51 -35.59
CA GLU A 185 19.93 -67.29 -36.93
C GLU A 185 21.34 -67.89 -37.05
#